data_AF-A0A1I1R8T0-F1
#
_entry.id   AF-A0A1I1R8T0-F1
#
_cell.length_a   1.000
_cell.length_b   1.000
_cell.length_c   1.000
_cell.angle_alpha   90.00
_cell.angle_beta   90.00
_cell.angle_gamma   90.00
#
_symmetry.space_group_name_H-M   'P 1'
#
loop_
_entity.id
_entity.type
_entity.pdbx_description
1 polymer ?
#
loop_
_entity_poly.entity_id
_entity_poly.type
_entity_poly.pdbx_seq_one_letter_code
_entity_poly.pdbx_strand_id
1 'polypeptide(L)'
;MLFSWLARRRDYQALVDTEATRLVENEGGAGYYTAKAIKRIAVEAGDRAAARFWVRVARQVAKRTGLQPGYSKIGRPESEW
;
A
#
# COMPACT_ATOMS: atom_id res chain seq x y z
N MET A 1 -30.19 4.41 1.99
CA MET A 1 -29.01 4.90 1.22
C MET A 1 -27.72 4.97 2.05
N LEU A 2 -27.75 5.30 3.35
CA LEU A 2 -26.56 5.23 4.21
C LEU A 2 -25.95 3.83 4.33
N PHE A 3 -26.77 2.79 4.51
CA PHE A 3 -26.29 1.42 4.68
C PHE A 3 -25.54 0.86 3.47
N SER A 4 -25.95 1.20 2.24
CA SER A 4 -25.25 0.75 1.02
C SER A 4 -23.90 1.46 0.82
N TRP A 5 -23.79 2.73 1.22
CA TRP A 5 -22.52 3.45 1.22
C TRP A 5 -21.53 2.88 2.23
N LEU A 6 -22.00 2.57 3.45
CA LEU A 6 -21.19 1.92 4.48
C LEU A 6 -20.72 0.53 4.04
N ALA A 7 -21.60 -0.27 3.43
CA ALA A 7 -21.25 -1.58 2.88
C ALA A 7 -20.13 -1.46 1.84
N ARG A 8 -20.29 -0.58 0.84
CA ARG A 8 -19.26 -0.35 -0.18
C ARG A 8 -17.93 0.12 0.40
N ARG A 9 -17.96 0.97 1.44
CA ARG A 9 -16.74 1.40 2.14
C ARG A 9 -16.07 0.23 2.87
N ARG A 10 -16.86 -0.64 3.49
CA ARG A 10 -16.37 -1.83 4.19
C ARG A 10 -15.74 -2.82 3.21
N ASP A 11 -16.38 -3.07 2.07
CA ASP A 11 -15.88 -3.98 1.04
C ASP A 11 -14.57 -3.47 0.45
N TYR A 12 -14.49 -2.17 0.18
CA TYR A 12 -13.26 -1.56 -0.30
C TYR A 12 -12.14 -1.65 0.74
N GLN A 13 -12.45 -1.44 2.03
CA GLN A 13 -11.48 -1.59 3.10
C GLN A 13 -11.01 -3.04 3.24
N ALA A 14 -11.92 -4.01 3.16
CA ALA A 14 -11.60 -5.43 3.17
C ALA A 14 -10.67 -5.80 2.01
N LEU A 15 -10.91 -5.29 0.80
CA LEU A 15 -10.03 -5.51 -0.34
C LEU A 15 -8.61 -4.98 -0.10
N VAL A 16 -8.49 -3.76 0.44
CA VAL A 16 -7.18 -3.18 0.81
C VAL A 16 -6.49 -4.05 1.85
N ASP A 17 -7.23 -4.53 2.85
CA ASP A 17 -6.68 -5.33 3.94
C ASP A 17 -6.23 -6.71 3.48
N THR A 18 -6.98 -7.36 2.58
CA THR A 18 -6.60 -8.64 1.95
C THR A 18 -5.31 -8.49 1.15
N GLU A 19 -5.21 -7.48 0.30
CA GLU A 19 -4.02 -7.30 -0.54
C GLU A 19 -2.78 -6.94 0.29
N ALA A 20 -2.97 -6.12 1.33
CA ALA A 20 -1.90 -5.83 2.28
C ALA A 20 -1.46 -7.08 3.06
N THR A 21 -2.38 -7.98 3.43
CA THR A 21 -2.03 -9.27 4.05
C THR A 21 -1.15 -10.08 3.11
N ARG A 22 -1.61 -10.24 1.86
CA ARG A 22 -0.88 -11.01 0.84
C ARG A 22 0.55 -10.50 0.62
N LEU A 23 0.73 -9.19 0.53
CA LEU A 23 2.06 -8.61 0.36
C LEU A 23 2.95 -8.81 1.60
N VAL A 24 2.40 -8.71 2.80
CA VAL A 24 3.16 -8.97 4.03
C VAL A 24 3.56 -10.44 4.13
N GLU A 25 2.66 -11.37 3.79
CA GLU A 25 2.93 -12.80 3.84
C GLU A 25 3.99 -13.23 2.82
N ASN A 26 3.96 -12.65 1.61
CA ASN A 26 4.89 -13.04 0.55
C ASN A 26 6.24 -12.29 0.62
N GLU A 27 6.23 -11.01 1.01
CA GLU A 27 7.38 -10.10 0.84
C GLU A 27 7.77 -9.38 2.14
N GLY A 28 7.01 -9.54 3.22
CA GLY A 28 7.22 -8.82 4.48
C GLY A 28 7.24 -7.31 4.27
N GLY A 29 8.28 -6.65 4.79
CA GLY A 29 8.46 -5.20 4.63
C GLY A 29 8.68 -4.73 3.19
N ALA A 30 9.18 -5.60 2.30
CA ALA A 30 9.42 -5.25 0.89
C ALA A 30 8.12 -5.01 0.12
N GLY A 31 7.01 -5.61 0.56
CA GLY A 31 5.68 -5.39 -0.02
C GLY A 31 5.25 -3.92 -0.02
N TYR A 32 5.79 -3.08 0.87
CA TYR A 32 5.58 -1.63 0.84
C TYR A 32 6.07 -1.02 -0.48
N TYR A 33 7.26 -1.39 -0.93
CA TYR A 33 7.89 -0.87 -2.13
C TYR A 33 7.21 -1.43 -3.39
N THR A 34 6.79 -2.69 -3.36
CA THR A 34 5.99 -3.30 -4.43
C THR A 34 4.68 -2.54 -4.65
N ALA A 35 3.92 -2.27 -3.59
CA ALA A 35 2.71 -1.46 -3.68
C ALA A 35 2.98 -0.05 -4.22
N LYS A 36 4.12 0.56 -3.87
CA LYS A 36 4.52 1.88 -4.38
C LYS A 36 4.91 1.85 -5.86
N ALA A 37 5.55 0.77 -6.33
CA ALA A 37 5.87 0.58 -7.74
C ALA A 37 4.60 0.44 -8.58
N ILE A 38 3.64 -0.39 -8.14
CA ILE A 38 2.36 -0.55 -8.85
C ILE A 38 1.56 0.77 -8.84
N LYS A 39 1.57 1.50 -7.72
CA LYS A 39 0.99 2.86 -7.66
C LYS A 39 1.58 3.78 -8.72
N ARG A 40 2.88 3.71 -8.98
CA ARG A 40 3.55 4.54 -9.99
C ARG A 40 3.08 4.18 -11.39
N ILE A 41 3.04 2.89 -11.72
CA ILE A 41 2.52 2.37 -12.99
C ILE A 41 1.07 2.83 -13.20
N ALA A 42 0.23 2.74 -12.18
CA ALA A 42 -1.16 3.20 -12.26
C ALA A 42 -1.28 4.71 -12.54
N VAL A 43 -0.40 5.53 -11.96
CA VAL A 43 -0.36 6.98 -12.26
C VAL A 43 0.07 7.23 -13.70
N GLU A 44 1.10 6.52 -14.17
CA GLU A 44 1.60 6.63 -15.55
C GLU A 44 0.53 6.21 -16.57
N ALA A 45 -0.28 5.20 -16.25
CA ALA A 45 -1.43 4.76 -17.04
C ALA A 45 -2.68 5.67 -16.90
N GLY A 46 -2.64 6.70 -16.06
CA GLY A 46 -3.78 7.59 -15.80
C GLY A 46 -4.88 6.99 -14.91
N ASP A 47 -4.70 5.77 -14.38
CA ASP A 47 -5.64 5.13 -13.47
C ASP A 47 -5.50 5.67 -12.03
N ARG A 48 -6.24 6.75 -11.77
CA ARG A 48 -6.30 7.39 -10.46
C ARG A 48 -6.99 6.54 -9.40
N ALA A 49 -7.81 5.56 -9.77
CA ALA A 49 -8.50 4.69 -8.81
C ALA A 49 -7.53 3.62 -8.29
N ALA A 50 -6.84 2.93 -9.21
CA ALA A 50 -5.78 1.98 -8.85
C ALA A 50 -4.65 2.66 -8.08
N ALA A 51 -4.22 3.86 -8.49
CA ALA A 51 -3.19 4.59 -7.76
C ALA A 51 -3.60 4.86 -6.29
N ARG A 52 -4.86 5.26 -6.04
CA ARG A 52 -5.38 5.49 -4.68
C ARG A 52 -5.49 4.21 -3.88
N PHE A 53 -5.89 3.12 -4.51
CA PHE A 53 -5.92 1.79 -3.90
C PHE A 53 -4.53 1.37 -3.41
N TRP A 54 -3.52 1.42 -4.28
CA TRP A 54 -2.16 1.00 -3.94
C TRP A 54 -1.47 1.89 -2.91
N VAL A 55 -1.83 3.19 -2.81
CA VAL A 55 -1.39 4.03 -1.68
C VAL A 55 -1.90 3.49 -0.34
N ARG A 56 -3.16 3.07 -0.28
CA ARG A 56 -3.77 2.55 0.96
C ARG A 56 -3.18 1.20 1.34
N VAL A 57 -2.96 0.32 0.35
CA VAL A 57 -2.27 -0.96 0.55
C VAL A 57 -0.87 -0.74 1.11
N ALA A 58 -0.06 0.14 0.50
CA ALA A 58 1.29 0.44 0.98
C ALA A 58 1.29 0.91 2.45
N ARG A 59 0.34 1.79 2.83
CA ARG A 59 0.22 2.24 4.23
C ARG A 59 -0.13 1.11 5.20
N GLN A 60 -1.00 0.18 4.80
CA GLN A 60 -1.33 -0.98 5.62
C GLN A 60 -0.15 -1.93 5.77
N VAL A 61 0.59 -2.19 4.68
CA VAL A 61 1.81 -3.01 4.74
C VAL A 61 2.83 -2.39 5.69
N ALA A 62 3.08 -1.08 5.58
CA ALA A 62 3.99 -0.36 6.47
C ALA A 62 3.55 -0.45 7.94
N LYS A 63 2.25 -0.23 8.21
CA LYS A 63 1.69 -0.35 9.57
C LYS A 63 1.88 -1.75 10.16
N ARG A 64 1.67 -2.81 9.37
CA ARG A 64 1.72 -4.21 9.83
C ARG A 64 3.15 -4.72 10.02
N THR A 65 4.09 -4.23 9.22
CA THR A 65 5.50 -4.65 9.26
C THR A 65 6.36 -3.77 10.17
N GLY A 66 5.79 -2.71 10.74
CA GLY A 66 6.53 -1.73 11.54
C GLY A 66 7.45 -0.83 10.71
N LEU A 67 7.39 -0.91 9.37
CA LEU A 67 8.17 -0.06 8.48
C LEU A 67 7.69 1.39 8.64
N GLN A 68 8.63 2.29 8.96
CA GLN A 68 8.38 3.74 9.02
C GLN A 68 8.94 4.41 7.77
N PRO A 69 8.10 4.75 6.77
CA PRO A 69 8.57 5.39 5.56
C PRO A 69 9.26 6.74 5.90
N GLY A 70 10.48 6.94 5.42
CA GLY A 70 11.30 8.13 5.72
C GLY A 70 12.23 8.01 6.93
N TYR A 71 12.02 7.02 7.80
CA TYR A 71 12.92 6.68 8.92
C TYR A 71 13.57 5.29 8.76
N SER A 72 12.94 4.40 7.99
CA SER A 72 13.52 3.10 7.62
C SER A 72 14.71 3.31 6.68
N LYS A 73 15.91 3.02 7.15
CA LYS A 73 17.17 3.05 6.37
C LYS A 73 17.23 2.03 5.23
N ILE A 74 16.19 1.21 5.08
CA ILE A 74 16.10 0.17 4.05
C ILE A 74 15.91 0.86 2.69
N GLY A 75 17.01 0.99 1.95
CA GLY A 75 17.05 1.51 0.57
C GLY A 75 17.79 2.84 0.35
N ARG A 76 18.41 3.45 1.37
CA ARG A 76 19.31 4.61 1.18
C ARG A 76 20.74 4.12 0.91
N PRO A 77 21.44 4.60 -0.14
CA PRO A 77 22.86 4.27 -0.32
C PRO A 77 23.69 4.81 0.84
N GLU A 78 24.77 4.11 1.20
CA GLU A 78 25.66 4.48 2.30
C GLU A 78 26.45 5.79 2.08
N SER A 79 26.14 6.56 1.05
CA SER A 79 26.79 7.84 0.73
C SER A 79 26.00 9.06 1.22
N GLU A 80 24.77 8.88 1.72
CA GLU A 80 23.90 9.96 2.19
C GLU A 80 23.84 10.04 3.74
N TRP A 81 24.98 9.81 4.40
CA TRP A 81 25.15 9.96 5.86
C TRP A 81 25.62 11.36 6.23
#